data_AF-A0A972SLG0-F1
#
_entry.id   AF-A0A972SLG0-F1
#
_cell.length_a   1.000
_cell.length_b   1.000
_cell.length_c   1.000
_cell.angle_alpha   90.00
_cell.angle_beta   90.00
_cell.angle_gamma   90.00
#
_symmetry.space_group_name_H-M   'P 1'
#
loop_
_entity.id
_entity.type
_entity.pdbx_description
1 polymer ?
#
loop_
_entity_poly.entity_id
_entity_poly.type
_entity_poly.pdbx_seq_one_letter_code
_entity_poly.pdbx_strand_id
1 'polypeptide(L)'
;MATQESTITLKKNNDVPSNATVTVASKFPMDFTLRLFDFVKRYEPVMGGGQREFKIAEPRHGSKDFIVQGNSWPQNKGPHQQINCGYAITHGIPKAFWDEWLEQNRESAFVVNGMLFAHAETASTMAEAKEKEKEKSGLERLDPKNLPKGIETADEMRRAS
;
A
#
# COMPACT_ATOMS: atom_id res chain seq x y z
N MET A 1 9.32 -33.15 16.64
CA MET A 1 8.62 -32.92 15.36
C MET A 1 7.50 -31.94 15.63
N ALA A 2 7.60 -30.71 15.13
CA ALA A 2 6.58 -29.68 15.32
C ALA A 2 5.53 -29.80 14.20
N THR A 3 4.28 -30.06 14.56
CA THR A 3 3.14 -30.17 13.63
C THR A 3 2.69 -28.80 13.13
N GLN A 4 2.29 -28.71 11.86
CA GLN A 4 1.93 -27.47 11.15
C GLN A 4 0.79 -26.67 11.82
N GLU A 5 -0.03 -27.30 12.66
CA GLU A 5 -1.09 -26.64 13.44
C GLU A 5 -0.53 -25.64 14.48
N SER A 6 0.70 -25.86 14.96
CA SER A 6 1.39 -24.94 15.86
C SER A 6 1.88 -23.66 15.14
N THR A 7 2.19 -23.74 13.85
CA THR A 7 2.53 -22.55 13.02
C THR A 7 1.29 -21.70 12.72
N ILE A 8 0.13 -22.34 12.52
CA ILE A 8 -1.15 -21.64 12.30
C ILE A 8 -1.62 -20.92 13.57
N THR A 9 -1.28 -21.46 14.75
CA THR A 9 -1.61 -20.87 16.05
C THR A 9 -0.63 -19.76 16.48
N LEU A 10 0.56 -19.66 15.89
CA LEU A 10 1.56 -18.65 16.26
C LEU A 10 1.30 -17.24 15.68
N LYS A 11 0.44 -17.06 14.67
CA LYS A 11 -0.06 -15.71 14.31
C LYS A 11 -1.23 -15.24 15.18
N LYS A 12 -1.65 -16.06 16.15
CA LYS A 12 -2.79 -15.79 17.05
C LYS A 12 -2.42 -14.89 18.23
N ASN A 13 -1.13 -14.64 18.46
CA ASN A 13 -0.65 -13.74 19.50
C ASN A 13 0.10 -12.56 18.87
N ASN A 14 -0.65 -11.64 18.26
CA ASN A 14 -0.23 -10.25 18.30
C ASN A 14 -0.33 -9.83 19.77
N ASP A 15 0.81 -9.60 20.42
CA ASP A 15 0.89 -9.03 21.78
C ASP A 15 0.52 -7.53 21.78
N VAL A 16 -0.42 -7.20 20.92
CA VAL A 16 -1.01 -5.90 20.69
C VAL A 16 -2.47 -6.07 21.09
N PRO A 17 -3.03 -5.22 21.97
CA PRO A 17 -4.41 -5.39 22.41
C PRO A 17 -5.34 -5.53 21.20
N SER A 18 -6.28 -6.47 21.27
CA SER A 18 -7.16 -6.91 20.17
C SER A 18 -7.90 -5.77 19.43
N ASN A 19 -7.90 -4.56 20.00
CA ASN A 19 -8.53 -3.36 19.47
C ASN A 19 -7.55 -2.28 18.99
N ALA A 20 -6.23 -2.52 18.94
CA ALA A 20 -5.31 -1.50 18.48
C ALA A 20 -5.43 -1.32 16.96
N THR A 21 -5.75 -0.10 16.55
CA THR A 21 -5.82 0.30 15.15
C THR A 21 -4.70 1.25 14.81
N VAL A 22 -4.22 1.19 13.58
CA VAL A 22 -3.29 2.15 13.01
C VAL A 22 -4.01 3.07 12.03
N THR A 23 -3.46 4.26 11.89
CA THR A 23 -3.80 5.20 10.82
C THR A 23 -2.75 5.09 9.73
N VAL A 24 -3.20 4.73 8.52
CA VAL A 24 -2.35 4.55 7.34
C VAL A 24 -2.42 5.79 6.46
N ALA A 25 -1.27 6.29 6.02
CA ALA A 25 -1.14 7.36 5.03
C ALA A 25 -0.70 6.79 3.69
N SER A 26 -1.35 7.23 2.61
CA SER A 26 -1.07 6.82 1.23
C SER A 26 -0.91 8.02 0.30
N LYS A 27 0.17 8.04 -0.48
CA LYS A 27 0.42 9.03 -1.55
C LYS A 27 -0.02 8.53 -2.94
N PHE A 28 -0.74 7.42 -3.00
CA PHE A 28 -1.22 6.90 -4.27
C PHE A 28 -2.40 7.71 -4.80
N PRO A 29 -2.50 7.94 -6.13
CA PRO A 29 -3.65 8.59 -6.73
C PRO A 29 -4.90 7.71 -6.72
N MET A 30 -4.75 6.40 -6.59
CA MET A 30 -5.83 5.42 -6.57
C MET A 30 -5.97 4.78 -5.19
N ASP A 31 -7.14 4.21 -4.92
CA ASP A 31 -7.35 3.36 -3.76
C ASP A 31 -6.51 2.08 -3.86
N PHE A 32 -5.96 1.67 -2.73
CA PHE A 32 -5.05 0.54 -2.63
C PHE A 32 -5.65 -0.53 -1.70
N THR A 33 -5.88 -1.73 -2.23
CA THR A 33 -6.44 -2.84 -1.44
C THR A 33 -5.32 -3.66 -0.80
N LEU A 34 -5.30 -3.68 0.52
CA LEU A 34 -4.42 -4.52 1.33
C LEU A 34 -5.00 -5.93 1.43
N ARG A 35 -4.22 -6.93 1.02
CA ARG A 35 -4.53 -8.35 1.15
C ARG A 35 -3.36 -9.10 1.75
N LEU A 36 -3.66 -10.13 2.54
CA LEU A 36 -2.66 -11.05 3.05
C LEU A 36 -2.56 -12.27 2.14
N PHE A 37 -1.33 -12.73 1.94
CA PHE A 37 -1.06 -13.93 1.16
C PHE A 37 -0.47 -15.04 2.02
N ASP A 38 -0.86 -16.27 1.72
CA ASP A 38 -0.25 -17.49 2.22
C ASP A 38 0.67 -18.06 1.14
N PHE A 39 1.95 -18.24 1.50
CA PHE A 39 2.95 -18.78 0.58
C PHE A 39 2.91 -20.31 0.61
N VAL A 40 2.11 -20.89 -0.28
CA VAL A 40 1.90 -22.34 -0.39
C VAL A 40 2.96 -22.97 -1.29
N LYS A 41 3.52 -24.09 -0.85
CA LYS A 41 4.45 -24.90 -1.64
C LYS A 41 3.66 -25.79 -2.60
N ARG A 42 3.89 -25.64 -3.90
CA ARG A 42 3.33 -26.50 -4.93
C ARG A 42 4.45 -27.22 -5.69
N TYR A 43 4.09 -28.36 -6.28
CA TYR A 43 5.00 -29.22 -7.03
C TYR A 43 4.54 -29.29 -8.48
N GLU A 44 5.45 -28.98 -9.40
CA GLU A 44 5.24 -29.13 -10.83
C GLU A 44 6.16 -30.25 -11.37
N PRO A 45 5.66 -31.16 -12.22
CA PRO A 45 6.51 -32.11 -12.91
C PRO A 45 7.39 -31.38 -13.92
N VAL A 46 8.70 -31.61 -13.88
CA VAL A 46 9.65 -31.07 -14.86
C VAL A 46 9.98 -32.12 -15.92
N MET A 47 10.25 -31.65 -17.15
CA MET A 47 10.69 -32.51 -18.25
C MET A 47 12.01 -33.19 -17.86
N GLY A 48 11.97 -34.51 -17.64
CA GLY A 48 13.10 -35.29 -17.09
C GLY A 48 12.74 -36.21 -15.91
N GLY A 49 11.47 -36.23 -15.48
CA GLY A 49 10.97 -37.21 -14.49
C GLY A 49 11.13 -36.78 -13.02
N GLY A 50 11.50 -35.52 -12.76
CA GLY A 50 11.57 -34.94 -11.42
C GLY A 50 10.37 -34.02 -11.09
N GLN A 51 10.25 -33.65 -9.83
CA GLN A 51 9.32 -32.59 -9.38
C GLN A 51 10.13 -31.36 -8.95
N ARG A 52 9.70 -30.17 -9.38
CA ARG A 52 10.23 -28.90 -8.88
C ARG A 52 9.26 -28.31 -7.86
N GLU A 53 9.78 -28.00 -6.68
CA GLU A 53 9.06 -27.22 -5.66
C GLU A 53 9.12 -25.73 -6.02
N PHE A 54 7.97 -25.06 -6.02
CA PHE A 54 7.90 -23.62 -6.15
C PHE A 54 6.84 -23.06 -5.17
N LYS A 55 7.07 -21.82 -4.74
CA LYS A 55 6.16 -21.13 -3.81
C LYS A 55 5.19 -20.27 -4.62
N ILE A 56 3.91 -20.46 -4.37
CA ILE A 56 2.84 -19.60 -4.90
C ILE A 56 2.29 -18.77 -3.75
N ALA A 57 2.11 -17.48 -3.98
CA ALA A 57 1.35 -16.63 -3.07
C ALA A 57 -0.15 -16.79 -3.38
N GLU A 58 -0.89 -17.44 -2.50
CA GLU A 58 -2.35 -17.57 -2.59
C GLU A 58 -3.00 -16.56 -1.64
N PRO A 59 -4.06 -15.84 -2.04
CA PRO A 59 -4.73 -14.91 -1.14
C PRO A 59 -5.32 -15.68 0.04
N ARG A 60 -5.05 -15.22 1.27
CA ARG A 60 -5.50 -15.91 2.49
C ARG A 60 -7.02 -15.99 2.50
N HIS A 61 -7.53 -17.21 2.57
CA HIS A 61 -8.97 -17.42 2.58
C HIS A 61 -9.56 -16.99 3.93
N GLY A 62 -10.66 -16.24 3.90
CA GLY A 62 -11.38 -15.79 5.11
C GLY A 62 -10.78 -14.56 5.82
N SER A 63 -9.68 -13.98 5.34
CA SER A 63 -9.23 -12.66 5.83
C SER A 63 -10.01 -11.54 5.15
N LYS A 64 -10.34 -10.48 5.91
CA LYS A 64 -10.96 -9.27 5.38
C LYS A 64 -9.93 -8.43 4.65
N ASP A 65 -10.29 -7.97 3.46
CA ASP A 65 -9.52 -6.96 2.70
C ASP A 65 -9.76 -5.57 3.27
N PHE A 66 -8.70 -4.76 3.36
CA PHE A 66 -8.79 -3.36 3.78
C PHE A 66 -8.45 -2.44 2.62
N ILE A 67 -9.22 -1.38 2.44
CA ILE A 67 -8.99 -0.37 1.41
C ILE A 67 -8.32 0.82 2.06
N VAL A 68 -7.15 1.20 1.54
CA VAL A 68 -6.48 2.46 1.84
C VAL A 68 -6.83 3.44 0.73
N GLN A 69 -7.30 4.62 1.11
CA GLN A 69 -7.81 5.60 0.16
C GLN A 69 -6.67 6.31 -0.59
N GLY A 70 -6.93 6.66 -1.85
CA GLY A 70 -6.02 7.47 -2.67
C GLY A 70 -6.18 8.97 -2.45
N ASN A 71 -5.20 9.76 -2.88
CA ASN A 71 -5.19 11.23 -2.74
C ASN A 71 -5.85 11.97 -3.92
N SER A 72 -6.12 11.31 -5.05
CA SER A 72 -6.61 11.97 -6.26
C SER A 72 -8.13 11.97 -6.34
N TRP A 73 -8.70 13.13 -6.66
CA TRP A 73 -10.15 13.35 -6.74
C TRP A 73 -10.54 14.09 -8.01
N PRO A 74 -11.77 13.85 -8.53
CA PRO A 74 -12.30 14.61 -9.65
C PRO A 74 -12.26 16.11 -9.37
N GLN A 75 -11.85 16.88 -10.37
CA GLN A 75 -11.81 18.33 -10.27
C GLN A 75 -13.21 18.87 -9.94
N ASN A 76 -13.29 19.82 -9.01
CA ASN A 76 -14.54 20.43 -8.49
C ASN A 76 -15.39 19.54 -7.57
N LYS A 77 -14.87 18.42 -7.07
CA LYS A 77 -15.50 17.66 -5.98
C LYS A 77 -14.65 17.76 -4.71
N GLY A 78 -15.31 17.83 -3.55
CA GLY A 78 -14.63 17.72 -2.26
C GLY A 78 -14.10 16.29 -2.06
N PRO A 79 -12.93 16.11 -1.43
CA PRO A 79 -12.42 14.78 -1.12
C PRO A 79 -13.33 14.11 -0.07
N HIS A 80 -13.53 12.79 -0.18
CA HIS A 80 -14.30 12.04 0.83
C HIS A 80 -13.48 11.66 2.07
N GLN A 81 -12.17 11.92 2.03
CA GLN A 81 -11.18 11.54 3.01
C GLN A 81 -10.28 12.71 3.34
N GLN A 82 -9.64 12.63 4.49
CA GLN A 82 -8.67 13.62 4.90
C GLN A 82 -7.40 13.45 4.07
N ILE A 83 -7.01 14.50 3.35
CA ILE A 83 -5.74 14.59 2.63
C ILE A 83 -4.87 15.60 3.38
N ASN A 84 -3.68 15.19 3.78
CA ASN A 84 -2.70 16.06 4.43
C ASN A 84 -1.36 15.96 3.69
N CYS A 85 -0.80 17.10 3.26
CA CYS A 85 0.51 17.17 2.57
C CYS A 85 0.65 16.18 1.39
N GLY A 86 -0.43 15.93 0.66
CA GLY A 86 -0.47 14.99 -0.46
C GLY A 86 -0.69 13.52 -0.08
N TYR A 87 -0.86 13.20 1.20
CA TYR A 87 -1.18 11.86 1.68
C TYR A 87 -2.67 11.75 2.06
N ALA A 88 -3.36 10.76 1.52
CA ALA A 88 -4.69 10.37 1.98
C ALA A 88 -4.57 9.54 3.26
N ILE A 89 -5.37 9.88 4.26
CA ILE A 89 -5.34 9.30 5.59
C ILE A 89 -6.52 8.34 5.75
N THR A 90 -6.23 7.09 6.05
CA THR A 90 -7.22 6.03 6.31
C THR A 90 -7.08 5.54 7.75
N HIS A 91 -8.19 5.55 8.50
CA HIS A 91 -8.23 5.13 9.91
C HIS A 91 -8.77 3.71 10.08
N GLY A 92 -8.49 3.11 11.24
CA GLY A 92 -9.18 1.89 11.69
C GLY A 92 -8.66 0.59 11.10
N ILE A 93 -7.42 0.57 10.61
CA ILE A 93 -6.78 -0.67 10.14
C ILE A 93 -6.23 -1.42 11.36
N PRO A 94 -6.57 -2.71 11.58
CA PRO A 94 -6.05 -3.45 12.72
C PRO A 94 -4.52 -3.52 12.67
N LYS A 95 -3.85 -3.18 13.78
CA LYS A 95 -2.38 -3.18 13.85
C LYS A 95 -1.79 -4.55 13.51
N ALA A 96 -2.41 -5.60 14.04
CA ALA A 96 -2.13 -7.00 13.74
C ALA A 96 -2.05 -7.30 12.22
N PHE A 97 -3.03 -6.80 11.48
CA PHE A 97 -3.10 -6.98 10.03
C PHE A 97 -2.03 -6.16 9.32
N TRP A 98 -1.85 -4.90 9.74
CA TRP A 98 -0.86 -4.01 9.14
C TRP A 98 0.57 -4.52 9.30
N ASP A 99 0.94 -4.98 10.50
CA ASP A 99 2.29 -5.47 10.77
C ASP A 99 2.62 -6.72 9.91
N GLU A 100 1.66 -7.64 9.78
CA GLU A 100 1.81 -8.82 8.90
C GLU A 100 1.89 -8.41 7.42
N TRP A 101 1.03 -7.48 6.98
CA TRP A 101 1.06 -7.00 5.60
C TRP A 101 2.39 -6.28 5.28
N LEU A 102 2.90 -5.49 6.22
CA LEU A 102 4.18 -4.78 6.09
C LEU A 102 5.36 -5.75 6.05
N GLU A 103 5.32 -6.86 6.80
CA GLU A 103 6.33 -7.91 6.70
C GLU A 103 6.37 -8.53 5.29
N GLN A 104 5.21 -8.77 4.69
CA GLN A 104 5.10 -9.31 3.33
C GLN A 104 5.54 -8.33 2.23
N ASN A 105 5.35 -7.03 2.44
CA ASN A 105 5.56 -5.98 1.43
C ASN A 105 6.70 -5.00 1.78
N ARG A 106 7.53 -5.34 2.76
CA ARG A 106 8.65 -4.51 3.25
C ARG A 106 9.54 -3.99 2.13
N GLU A 107 9.83 -4.84 1.17
CA GLU A 107 10.77 -4.57 0.07
C GLU A 107 10.09 -3.92 -1.13
N SER A 108 8.76 -3.76 -1.09
CA SER A 108 8.04 -3.14 -2.18
C SER A 108 8.40 -1.66 -2.29
N ALA A 109 8.54 -1.19 -3.53
CA ALA A 109 8.96 0.19 -3.82
C ALA A 109 8.09 1.25 -3.12
N PHE A 110 6.81 0.98 -2.89
CA PHE A 110 5.90 1.91 -2.23
C PHE A 110 6.08 2.01 -0.71
N VAL A 111 6.57 0.96 -0.06
CA VAL A 111 6.95 1.02 1.36
C VAL A 111 8.32 1.68 1.50
N VAL A 112 9.29 1.23 0.69
CA VAL A 112 10.67 1.74 0.71
C VAL A 112 10.74 3.22 0.39
N ASN A 113 9.98 3.69 -0.61
CA ASN A 113 9.95 5.10 -1.02
C ASN A 113 9.03 5.97 -0.13
N GLY A 114 8.54 5.45 1.00
CA GLY A 114 7.71 6.24 1.93
C GLY A 114 6.36 6.69 1.37
N MET A 115 5.84 6.01 0.34
CA MET A 115 4.53 6.33 -0.24
C MET A 115 3.38 5.78 0.60
N LEU A 116 3.64 4.72 1.37
CA LEU A 116 2.68 4.09 2.26
C LEU A 116 3.34 3.82 3.63
N PHE A 117 2.78 4.39 4.69
CA PHE A 117 3.27 4.20 6.06
C PHE A 117 2.10 4.31 7.05
N ALA A 118 2.31 3.87 8.29
CA ALA A 118 1.29 3.91 9.32
C ALA A 118 1.84 4.18 10.71
N HIS A 119 1.04 4.84 11.53
CA HIS A 119 1.30 5.07 12.96
C HIS A 119 0.06 4.74 13.78
N ALA A 120 0.26 4.50 15.08
CA ALA A 120 -0.85 4.32 16.02
C ALA A 120 -1.67 5.62 16.17
N GLU A 121 -0.97 6.76 16.33
CA GLU A 121 -1.60 8.06 16.49
C GLU A 121 -1.68 8.82 15.17
N THR A 122 -2.85 9.41 14.89
CA THR A 122 -3.05 10.21 13.68
C THR A 122 -2.14 11.43 13.64
N ALA A 123 -1.84 12.05 14.79
CA ALA A 123 -0.94 13.21 14.85
C ALA A 123 0.46 12.86 14.34
N SER A 124 1.00 11.69 14.71
CA SER A 124 2.27 11.18 14.21
C SER A 124 2.23 10.91 12.71
N THR A 125 1.14 10.30 12.22
CA THR A 125 0.95 10.09 10.77
C THR A 125 0.96 11.41 10.00
N MET A 126 0.29 12.44 10.52
CA MET A 126 0.26 13.76 9.90
C MET A 126 1.60 14.47 9.93
N ALA A 127 2.37 14.31 11.02
CA ALA A 127 3.71 14.87 11.14
C ALA A 127 4.66 14.25 10.11
N GLU A 128 4.69 12.92 9.99
CA GLU A 128 5.53 12.26 8.97
C GLU A 128 5.08 12.61 7.54
N ALA A 129 3.77 12.73 7.28
CA ALA A 129 3.26 13.17 5.99
C ALA A 129 3.77 14.57 5.61
N LYS A 130 3.92 15.46 6.60
CA LYS A 130 4.47 16.80 6.41
C LYS A 130 5.97 16.77 6.15
N GLU A 131 6.71 15.91 6.84
CA GLU A 131 8.15 15.73 6.60
C GLU A 131 8.43 15.21 5.18
N LYS A 132 7.58 14.30 4.68
CA LYS A 132 7.69 13.66 3.36
C LYS A 132 6.90 14.35 2.25
N GLU A 133 6.37 15.55 2.49
CA GLU A 133 5.58 16.30 1.51
C GLU A 133 6.31 16.46 0.18
N LYS A 134 7.62 16.75 0.25
CA LYS A 134 8.49 17.02 -0.90
C LYS A 134 8.88 15.78 -1.70
N GLU A 135 8.73 14.57 -1.13
CA GLU A 135 9.02 13.33 -1.85
C GLU A 135 7.98 13.10 -2.94
N LYS A 136 8.41 12.96 -4.19
CA LYS A 136 7.48 12.78 -5.31
C LYS A 136 7.16 11.31 -5.49
N SER A 137 5.88 10.97 -5.60
CA SER A 137 5.44 9.60 -5.93
C SER A 137 5.75 9.22 -7.38
N GLY A 138 5.97 10.21 -8.26
CA GLY A 138 6.10 10.02 -9.71
C GLY A 138 4.77 9.77 -10.43
N LEU A 139 3.68 9.62 -9.67
CA LEU A 139 2.31 9.46 -10.16
C LEU A 139 1.45 10.71 -9.92
N GLU A 140 2.10 11.81 -9.50
CA GLU A 140 1.45 13.10 -9.30
C GLU A 140 1.04 13.74 -10.63
N ARG A 141 0.14 14.71 -10.54
CA ARG A 141 -0.19 15.59 -11.67
C ARG A 141 1.08 16.29 -12.15
N LEU A 142 1.27 16.34 -13.46
CA LEU A 142 2.38 17.05 -14.07
C LEU A 142 2.25 18.56 -13.80
N ASP A 143 3.37 19.18 -13.44
CA ASP A 143 3.47 20.64 -13.38
C ASP A 143 3.64 21.19 -14.81
N PRO A 144 2.69 21.99 -15.32
CA PRO A 144 2.79 22.56 -16.66
C PRO A 144 4.02 23.45 -16.87
N LYS A 145 4.61 23.99 -15.79
CA LYS A 145 5.81 24.85 -15.85
C LYS A 145 7.10 24.06 -15.77
N ASN A 146 7.05 22.80 -15.36
CA ASN A 146 8.21 21.93 -15.17
C ASN A 146 7.90 20.54 -15.71
N LEU A 147 7.74 20.48 -17.03
CA LEU A 147 7.44 19.24 -17.74
C LEU A 147 8.67 18.32 -17.77
N PRO A 148 8.48 17.01 -17.55
CA PRO A 148 9.55 16.04 -17.73
C PRO A 148 9.97 15.96 -19.19
N LYS A 149 11.23 15.59 -19.42
CA LYS A 149 11.84 15.50 -20.74
C LYS A 149 10.98 14.65 -21.70
N GLY A 150 10.67 15.19 -22.87
CA GLY A 150 9.87 14.52 -23.90
C GLY A 150 8.38 14.88 -23.91
N ILE A 151 7.94 15.79 -23.04
CA ILE A 151 6.59 16.38 -23.06
C ILE A 151 6.74 17.90 -23.23
N GLU A 152 6.02 18.47 -24.19
CA GLU A 152 6.01 19.90 -24.47
C GLU A 152 4.57 20.44 -24.37
N THR A 153 4.43 21.69 -23.94
CA THR A 153 3.14 22.37 -24.00
C THR A 153 2.75 22.58 -25.46
N ALA A 154 1.54 22.18 -25.84
CA ALA A 154 1.01 22.46 -27.18
C ALA A 154 0.76 23.98 -27.34
N ASP A 155 1.76 24.72 -27.81
CA ASP A 155 1.61 26.16 -28.12
C ASP A 155 0.73 26.41 -29.36
N GLU A 156 0.37 25.38 -30.14
CA GLU A 156 -0.45 25.53 -31.36
C GLU A 156 -1.98 25.58 -31.16
N MET A 157 -2.55 25.15 -30.01
CA MET A 157 -4.01 25.20 -29.80
C MET A 157 -4.52 26.48 -29.12
N ARG A 158 -3.64 27.43 -28.75
CA ARG A 158 -4.02 28.70 -28.12
C ARG A 158 -4.47 29.80 -29.11
N ARG A 159 -4.68 29.49 -30.39
CA ARG A 159 -5.32 30.40 -31.36
C ARG A 159 -6.35 29.68 -32.22
N ALA A 160 -7.60 29.70 -31.77
CA ALA A 160 -8.79 29.82 -32.64
C ALA A 160 -10.03 29.97 -31.76
N SER A 161 -10.20 31.14 -31.12
CA SER A 161 -11.42 31.98 -31.04
C SER A 161 -11.29 33.00 -29.91
#